data_AF-A0A8X6Q0I7-F1
#
_entry.id   AF-A0A8X6Q0I7-F1
#
_cell.length_a   1.000
_cell.length_b   1.000
_cell.length_c   1.000
_cell.angle_alpha   90.00
_cell.angle_beta   90.00
_cell.angle_gamma   90.00
#
_symmetry.space_group_name_H-M   'P 1'
#
loop_
_entity.id
_entity.type
_entity.pdbx_description
1 polymer ?
#
loop_
_entity_poly.entity_id
_entity_poly.type
_entity_poly.pdbx_seq_one_letter_code
_entity_poly.pdbx_strand_id
1 'polypeptide(L)'
;MSFFYPPTITIDPQNFVTKLQQHMAELKPLKSPSNRKQNIFVHKDLKSCLHVFVRIDRVKKALEPPYEGPYAVINNCDKYFTILIKNKKKLISLWID
;
A
#
# COMPACT_ATOMS: atom_id res chain seq x y z
N MET A 1 -42.99 23.53 13.89
CA MET A 1 -41.72 24.18 14.30
C MET A 1 -40.64 23.79 13.29
N SER A 2 -40.31 24.66 12.33
CA SER A 2 -39.25 24.41 11.35
C SER A 2 -37.91 24.87 11.92
N PHE A 3 -36.93 23.96 11.94
CA PHE A 3 -35.63 24.14 12.59
C PHE A 3 -34.61 24.94 11.76
N PHE A 4 -34.97 25.34 10.55
CA PHE A 4 -34.06 26.04 9.64
C PHE A 4 -34.41 27.52 9.59
N TYR A 5 -33.57 28.34 10.22
CA TYR A 5 -33.54 29.78 9.98
C TYR A 5 -32.74 30.04 8.70
N PRO A 6 -33.19 30.94 7.79
CA PRO A 6 -32.35 31.35 6.69
C PRO A 6 -31.05 31.93 7.24
N PRO A 7 -29.88 31.53 6.71
CA PRO A 7 -28.61 32.09 7.16
C PRO A 7 -28.63 33.61 6.95
N THR A 8 -28.40 34.37 8.01
CA THR A 8 -28.24 35.83 7.94
C THR A 8 -26.96 36.25 7.21
N ILE A 9 -26.08 35.28 6.95
CA ILE A 9 -24.80 35.47 6.28
C ILE A 9 -24.98 35.09 4.81
N THR A 10 -25.02 36.09 3.93
CA THR A 10 -24.90 35.90 2.48
C THR A 10 -23.46 35.57 2.15
N ILE A 11 -23.06 34.31 2.38
CA ILE A 11 -21.75 33.83 1.95
C ILE A 11 -21.87 33.55 0.46
N ASP A 12 -21.20 34.37 -0.35
CA ASP A 12 -21.02 34.08 -1.77
C ASP A 12 -20.35 32.69 -1.92
N PRO A 13 -21.01 31.72 -2.58
CA PRO A 13 -20.49 30.36 -2.71
C PRO A 13 -19.11 30.32 -3.35
N GLN A 14 -18.83 31.23 -4.29
CA GLN A 14 -17.53 31.30 -4.94
C GLN A 14 -16.45 31.71 -3.95
N ASN A 15 -16.70 32.77 -3.16
CA ASN A 15 -15.80 33.21 -2.10
C ASN A 15 -15.52 32.12 -1.04
N PHE A 16 -16.53 31.32 -0.69
CA PHE A 16 -16.35 30.20 0.23
C PHE A 16 -15.40 29.14 -0.33
N VAL A 17 -15.61 28.72 -1.57
CA VAL A 17 -14.76 27.71 -2.24
C VAL A 17 -13.33 28.21 -2.36
N THR A 18 -13.13 29.47 -2.78
CA THR A 18 -11.79 30.06 -2.91
C THR A 18 -11.06 30.08 -1.57
N LYS A 19 -11.73 30.50 -0.48
CA LYS A 19 -11.13 30.51 0.86
C LYS A 19 -10.77 29.11 1.36
N LEU A 20 -11.63 28.12 1.12
CA LEU A 20 -11.35 26.74 1.49
C LEU A 20 -10.13 26.19 0.75
N GLN A 21 -10.03 26.44 -0.56
CA GLN A 21 -8.88 26.02 -1.37
C GLN A 21 -7.58 26.67 -0.88
N GLN A 22 -7.61 27.96 -0.56
CA GLN A 22 -6.45 28.66 0.00
C GLN A 22 -6.00 28.03 1.32
N HIS A 23 -6.92 27.80 2.26
CA HIS A 23 -6.57 27.16 3.53
C HIS A 23 -6.03 25.75 3.35
N MET A 24 -6.63 24.93 2.48
CA MET A 24 -6.13 23.58 2.19
C MET A 24 -4.75 23.60 1.54
N ALA A 25 -4.43 24.60 0.72
CA ALA A 25 -3.10 24.78 0.12
C ALA A 25 -2.03 25.21 1.16
N GLU A 26 -2.44 25.93 2.21
CA GLU A 26 -1.55 26.33 3.31
C GLU A 26 -1.24 25.17 4.27
N LEU A 27 -2.09 24.14 4.32
CA LEU A 27 -1.84 22.93 5.10
C LEU A 27 -0.64 22.18 4.55
N LYS A 28 0.52 22.38 5.17
CA LYS A 28 1.71 21.56 4.91
C LYS A 28 1.61 20.28 5.73
N PRO A 29 1.87 19.11 5.14
CA PRO A 29 2.08 17.90 5.91
C PRO A 29 3.17 18.17 6.96
N LEU A 30 2.86 17.91 8.23
CA LEU A 30 3.90 17.92 9.25
C LEU A 30 4.96 16.90 8.82
N LYS A 31 6.25 17.25 8.93
CA LYS A 31 7.32 16.29 8.69
C LYS A 31 7.10 15.12 9.65
N SER A 32 6.57 14.02 9.13
CA SER A 32 6.53 12.77 9.87
C SER A 32 7.98 12.46 10.26
N PRO A 33 8.26 12.01 11.50
CA PRO A 33 9.57 11.50 11.83
C PRO A 33 9.87 10.32 10.89
N SER A 34 10.54 10.62 9.79
CA SER A 34 11.00 9.68 8.79
C SER A 34 12.22 8.98 9.37
N ASN A 35 11.96 8.08 10.32
CA ASN A 35 12.90 7.10 10.85
C ASN A 35 12.12 5.99 11.57
N ARG A 36 10.96 5.58 11.05
CA ARG A 36 10.56 4.20 11.27
C ARG A 36 11.49 3.33 10.42
N LYS A 37 12.69 3.05 10.95
CA LYS A 37 13.30 1.76 10.70
C LYS A 37 12.32 0.77 11.33
N GLN A 38 11.30 0.38 10.58
CA GLN A 38 10.46 -0.72 11.01
C GLN A 38 11.41 -1.88 11.23
N ASN A 39 11.57 -2.30 12.48
CA ASN A 39 12.28 -3.52 12.80
C ASN A 39 11.37 -4.66 12.33
N ILE A 40 11.32 -4.89 11.02
CA ILE A 40 10.55 -6.01 10.51
C ILE A 40 11.30 -7.28 10.79
N PHE A 41 10.61 -8.22 11.41
CA PHE A 41 11.12 -9.55 11.58
C PHE A 41 11.21 -10.26 10.22
N VAL A 42 12.43 -10.55 9.80
CA VAL A 42 12.73 -11.42 8.67
C VAL A 42 13.37 -12.68 9.21
N HIS A 43 12.78 -13.84 8.91
CA HIS A 43 13.34 -15.11 9.33
C HIS A 43 14.71 -15.34 8.68
N LYS A 44 15.69 -15.85 9.44
CA LYS A 44 17.07 -16.03 8.96
C LYS A 44 17.14 -16.94 7.73
N ASP A 45 16.32 -17.98 7.73
CA ASP A 45 16.29 -18.98 6.66
C ASP A 45 15.66 -18.44 5.38
N LEU A 46 15.06 -17.24 5.40
CA LEU A 46 14.50 -16.63 4.20
C LEU A 46 15.54 -16.52 3.08
N LYS A 47 16.82 -16.30 3.42
CA LYS A 47 17.93 -16.25 2.48
C LYS A 47 18.26 -17.59 1.82
N SER A 48 17.98 -18.70 2.51
CA SER A 48 18.25 -20.07 2.05
C SER A 48 16.98 -20.85 1.68
N CYS A 49 15.81 -20.21 1.68
CA CYS A 49 14.55 -20.86 1.33
C CYS A 49 14.59 -21.41 -0.11
N LEU A 50 14.33 -22.71 -0.25
CA LEU A 50 14.24 -23.39 -1.55
C LEU A 50 12.90 -23.14 -2.26
N HIS A 51 11.87 -22.78 -1.51
CA HIS A 51 10.52 -22.59 -2.02
C HIS A 51 9.87 -21.37 -1.39
N VAL A 52 9.04 -20.66 -2.16
CA VAL A 52 8.28 -19.49 -1.70
C VAL A 52 6.84 -19.53 -2.20
N PHE A 53 5.95 -18.91 -1.44
CA PHE A 53 4.57 -18.62 -1.86
C PHE A 53 4.48 -17.19 -2.39
N VAL A 54 3.71 -16.98 -3.46
CA VAL A 54 3.61 -15.70 -4.17
C VAL A 54 2.22 -15.14 -3.97
N ARG A 55 2.14 -13.86 -3.57
CA ARG A 55 0.86 -13.19 -3.38
C ARG A 55 0.16 -12.96 -4.72
N ILE A 56 -1.14 -13.17 -4.74
CA ILE A 56 -2.01 -12.88 -5.87
C ILE A 56 -2.58 -11.46 -5.69
N ASP A 57 -2.12 -10.51 -6.48
CA ASP A 57 -2.59 -9.11 -6.41
C ASP A 57 -3.69 -8.76 -7.43
N ARG A 58 -4.27 -9.77 -8.10
CA ARG A 58 -5.45 -9.59 -8.97
C ARG A 58 -6.73 -9.61 -8.13
N VAL A 59 -7.85 -9.12 -8.68
CA VAL A 59 -9.18 -9.33 -8.09
C VAL A 59 -9.47 -10.84 -8.02
N LYS A 60 -9.76 -11.32 -6.81
CA LYS A 60 -9.89 -12.74 -6.52
C LYS A 60 -11.35 -13.19 -6.56
N LYS A 61 -11.55 -14.47 -6.85
CA LYS A 61 -12.85 -15.11 -6.64
C LYS A 61 -13.09 -15.34 -5.15
N ALA A 62 -14.36 -15.53 -4.77
CA ALA A 62 -14.70 -15.97 -3.43
C ALA A 62 -13.95 -17.27 -3.09
N LEU A 63 -13.37 -17.32 -1.88
CA LEU A 63 -12.62 -18.46 -1.34
C LEU A 63 -11.32 -18.82 -2.08
N GLU A 64 -10.83 -17.98 -2.99
CA GLU A 64 -9.51 -18.19 -3.58
C GLU A 64 -8.40 -17.86 -2.55
N PRO A 65 -7.35 -18.68 -2.40
CA PRO A 65 -6.26 -18.39 -1.46
C PRO A 65 -5.48 -17.12 -1.88
N PRO A 66 -4.97 -16.31 -0.93
CA PRO A 66 -4.23 -15.08 -1.25
C PRO A 66 -2.83 -15.31 -1.83
N TYR A 67 -2.31 -16.53 -1.71
CA TYR A 67 -1.01 -16.91 -2.22
C TYR A 67 -1.11 -18.16 -3.10
N GLU A 68 -0.29 -18.22 -4.14
CA GLU A 68 -0.06 -19.41 -4.98
C GLU A 68 1.35 -19.98 -4.70
N GLY A 69 1.53 -21.29 -4.92
CA GLY A 69 2.81 -21.97 -4.72
C GLY A 69 2.66 -23.25 -3.89
N PRO A 70 3.77 -23.86 -3.44
CA PRO A 70 5.14 -23.35 -3.42
C PRO A 70 5.85 -23.36 -4.78
N TYR A 71 6.63 -22.31 -5.07
CA TYR A 71 7.48 -22.23 -6.26
C TYR A 71 8.95 -22.37 -5.89
N ALA A 72 9.69 -23.14 -6.70
CA ALA A 72 11.13 -23.33 -6.53
C ALA A 72 11.88 -22.00 -6.74
N VAL A 73 12.77 -21.68 -5.80
CA VAL A 73 13.68 -20.53 -5.86
C VAL A 73 14.93 -20.92 -6.63
N ILE A 74 15.26 -20.14 -7.66
CA ILE A 74 16.47 -20.29 -8.46
C ILE A 74 17.57 -19.39 -7.91
N ASN A 75 17.20 -18.17 -7.52
CA ASN A 75 18.11 -17.20 -6.94
C ASN A 75 17.35 -16.33 -5.92
N ASN A 76 18.05 -15.89 -4.88
CA ASN A 76 17.52 -15.08 -3.80
C ASN A 76 18.47 -13.90 -3.54
N CYS A 77 17.93 -12.70 -3.59
CA CYS A 77 18.60 -11.45 -3.24
C CYS A 77 17.79 -10.75 -2.16
N ASP A 78 18.39 -9.81 -1.41
CA ASP A 78 17.76 -9.21 -0.22
C ASP A 78 16.33 -8.68 -0.43
N LYS A 79 16.01 -8.18 -1.64
CA LYS A 79 14.69 -7.62 -1.98
C LYS A 79 13.93 -8.41 -3.05
N TYR A 80 14.53 -9.43 -3.67
CA TYR A 80 13.93 -10.10 -4.82
C TYR A 80 14.23 -11.60 -4.86
N PHE A 81 13.26 -12.38 -5.32
CA PHE A 81 13.42 -13.80 -5.61
C PHE A 81 13.25 -14.05 -7.10
N THR A 82 14.11 -14.88 -7.66
CA THR A 82 13.87 -15.49 -8.98
C THR A 82 13.30 -16.87 -8.76
N ILE A 83 12.07 -17.10 -9.21
CA ILE A 83 11.33 -18.35 -9.02
C ILE A 83 10.99 -19.02 -10.36
N LEU A 84 10.74 -20.32 -10.33
CA LEU A 84 10.29 -21.09 -11.49
C LEU A 84 8.76 -21.28 -11.44
N ILE A 85 8.03 -20.63 -12.36
CA ILE A 85 6.59 -20.82 -12.54
C ILE A 85 6.35 -21.40 -13.94
N LYS A 86 5.82 -22.62 -14.02
CA LYS A 86 5.54 -23.32 -15.31
C LYS A 86 6.77 -23.31 -16.23
N ASN A 87 7.93 -23.68 -15.68
CA ASN A 87 9.24 -23.67 -16.35
C ASN A 87 9.73 -22.30 -16.86
N LYS A 88 9.11 -21.20 -16.41
CA LYS A 88 9.53 -19.84 -16.72
C LYS A 88 10.09 -19.18 -15.48
N LYS A 89 11.26 -18.56 -15.62
CA LYS A 89 11.86 -17.74 -14.56
C LYS A 89 11.04 -16.46 -14.38
N LYS A 90 10.66 -16.14 -13.16
CA LYS A 90 9.99 -14.90 -12.79
C LYS A 90 10.70 -14.23 -11.64
N LEU A 91 10.89 -12.92 -11.75
CA LEU A 91 11.39 -12.09 -10.66
C LEU A 91 10.19 -11.57 -9.85
N ILE A 92 10.23 -11.77 -8.54
CA ILE A 92 9.23 -11.25 -7.60
C ILE A 92 9.93 -10.43 -6.52
N SER A 93 9.28 -9.34 -6.08
CA SER A 93 9.79 -8.54 -4.97
C SER A 93 9.35 -9.12 -3.64
N LEU A 94 10.28 -9.19 -2.69
CA LEU A 94 9.95 -9.25 -1.29
C LEU A 94 9.40 -7.88 -0.87
N TRP A 95 8.10 -7.83 -0.60
CA TRP A 95 7.46 -6.64 -0.06
C TRP A 95 7.31 -6.79 1.44
N ILE A 96 7.82 -5.82 2.18
CA ILE A 96 7.75 -5.76 3.62
C ILE A 96 7.22 -4.36 3.97
N ASP A 97 6.11 -4.34 4.70
CA ASP A 97 5.40 -3.14 5.16
C ASP A 97 6.09 -2.38 6.29
#